data_AF-A0A970IVV2-F1
#
_entry.id   AF-A0A970IVV2-F1
#
_cell.length_a   1.000
_cell.length_b   1.000
_cell.length_c   1.000
_cell.angle_alpha   90.00
_cell.angle_beta   90.00
_cell.angle_gamma   90.00
#
_symmetry.space_group_name_H-M   'P 1'
#
loop_
_entity.id
_entity.type
_entity.pdbx_description
1 polymer ?
#
loop_
_entity_poly.entity_id
_entity_poly.type
_entity_poly.pdbx_seq_one_letter_code
_entity_poly.pdbx_strand_id
1 'polypeptide(L)'
;MFIIRKRTMFVVLCAVAVFLLALSMILNRDIAVQAKVREIPIYSVENNENKVSITFDCAWGADDIPIILNILKEKDVKATFFLVGSWIEKNEEETRMIAEHGHDVANHSKNHFKMGVLGKEKVRDEIIECGKLIEEITGKKTDLFRAPYGDYNDTVLTVARQEGYYTIQWSLDSLDWKPGITEDGILSRIENAKSGDIILFHNDTAHTAKILGK
;
A
#
# COMPACT_ATOMS: atom_id res chain seq x y z
N MET A 1 -45.02 59.78 -30.22
CA MET A 1 -45.56 58.46 -30.62
C MET A 1 -44.52 57.75 -31.46
N PHE A 2 -43.71 56.85 -30.87
CA PHE A 2 -42.66 56.15 -31.62
C PHE A 2 -43.28 55.01 -32.45
N ILE A 3 -43.28 55.16 -33.77
CA ILE A 3 -43.74 54.12 -34.70
C ILE A 3 -42.56 53.17 -34.94
N ILE A 4 -42.49 52.08 -34.18
CA ILE A 4 -41.51 51.03 -34.42
C ILE A 4 -41.95 50.25 -35.67
N ARG A 5 -41.12 50.28 -36.73
CA ARG A 5 -41.35 49.50 -37.96
C ARG A 5 -41.29 48.00 -37.61
N LYS A 6 -42.26 47.22 -38.11
CA LYS A 6 -42.34 45.75 -37.91
C LYS A 6 -41.02 45.01 -38.18
N ARG A 7 -40.22 45.48 -39.15
CA ARG A 7 -38.88 44.96 -39.45
C ARG A 7 -37.88 45.12 -38.29
N THR A 8 -37.86 46.27 -37.63
CA THR A 8 -36.96 46.53 -36.50
C THR A 8 -37.34 45.67 -35.30
N MET A 9 -38.65 45.50 -35.07
CA MET A 9 -39.17 44.62 -34.01
C MET A 9 -38.79 43.15 -34.25
N PHE A 10 -38.84 42.69 -35.51
CA PHE A 10 -38.44 41.33 -35.89
C PHE A 10 -36.94 41.08 -35.66
N VAL A 11 -36.08 42.03 -36.05
CA VAL A 11 -34.61 41.91 -35.85
C VAL A 11 -34.24 41.85 -34.37
N VAL A 12 -34.89 42.67 -33.53
CA VAL A 12 -34.66 42.65 -32.07
C VAL A 12 -35.09 41.31 -31.47
N LEU A 13 -36.23 40.76 -31.92
CA LEU A 13 -36.71 39.44 -31.47
C LEU A 13 -35.74 38.31 -31.84
N CYS A 14 -35.20 38.32 -33.06
CA CYS A 14 -34.16 37.37 -33.47
C CYS A 14 -32.89 37.51 -32.63
N ALA A 15 -32.44 38.74 -32.36
CA ALA A 15 -31.24 38.97 -31.53
C ALA A 15 -31.43 38.47 -30.10
N VAL A 16 -32.61 38.70 -29.50
CA VAL A 16 -32.95 38.19 -28.16
C VAL A 16 -33.00 36.66 -28.16
N ALA A 17 -33.60 36.03 -29.18
CA ALA A 17 -33.65 34.58 -29.29
C ALA A 17 -32.25 33.95 -29.40
N VAL A 18 -31.36 34.55 -30.22
CA VAL A 18 -29.96 34.10 -30.34
C VAL A 18 -29.20 34.28 -29.03
N PHE A 19 -29.42 35.39 -28.32
CA PHE A 19 -28.81 35.63 -27.02
C PHE A 19 -29.26 34.61 -25.97
N LEU A 20 -30.57 34.31 -25.92
CA LEU A 20 -31.12 33.30 -25.00
C LEU A 20 -30.60 31.89 -25.32
N LEU A 21 -30.46 31.55 -26.61
CA LEU A 21 -29.85 30.28 -27.03
C LEU A 21 -28.38 30.20 -26.61
N ALA A 22 -27.59 31.24 -26.86
CA ALA A 22 -26.19 31.29 -26.44
C ALA A 22 -26.04 31.21 -24.91
N LEU A 23 -26.90 31.92 -24.17
CA LEU A 23 -26.93 31.86 -22.70
C LEU A 23 -27.32 30.46 -22.20
N SER A 24 -28.28 29.80 -22.83
CA SER A 24 -28.67 28.43 -22.49
C SER A 24 -27.53 27.43 -22.72
N MET A 25 -26.73 27.61 -23.78
CA MET A 25 -25.56 26.77 -24.04
C MET A 25 -24.43 26.98 -23.03
N ILE A 26 -24.27 28.21 -22.52
CA ILE A 26 -23.27 28.52 -21.48
C ILE A 26 -23.71 27.98 -20.12
N LEU A 27 -24.99 28.14 -19.78
CA LEU A 27 -25.56 27.67 -18.51
C LEU A 27 -25.68 26.14 -18.45
N ASN A 28 -25.91 25.47 -19.59
CA ASN A 28 -25.99 24.00 -19.68
C ASN A 28 -24.66 23.36 -20.10
N ARG A 29 -23.51 24.00 -19.86
CA ARG A 29 -22.23 23.30 -19.97
C ARG A 29 -22.11 22.33 -18.80
N ASP A 30 -22.43 21.06 -19.07
CA ASP A 30 -22.02 19.96 -18.22
C ASP A 30 -20.49 19.91 -18.22
N ILE A 31 -19.87 20.43 -17.15
CA ILE A 31 -18.45 20.25 -16.93
C ILE A 31 -18.27 18.78 -16.53
N ALA A 32 -17.85 17.96 -17.48
CA ALA A 32 -17.42 16.60 -17.20
C ALA A 32 -16.18 16.65 -16.30
N VAL A 33 -16.39 16.60 -14.98
CA VAL A 33 -15.31 16.39 -14.01
C VAL A 33 -14.96 14.91 -14.07
N GLN A 34 -13.90 14.57 -14.79
CA GLN A 34 -13.35 13.23 -14.76
C GLN A 34 -12.68 13.03 -13.38
N ALA A 35 -13.39 12.38 -12.46
CA ALA A 35 -12.83 11.99 -11.18
C ALA A 35 -11.66 11.04 -11.47
N LYS A 36 -10.42 11.53 -11.29
CA LYS A 36 -9.24 10.69 -11.33
C LYS A 36 -9.37 9.72 -10.16
N VAL A 37 -9.61 8.44 -10.43
CA VAL A 37 -9.65 7.41 -9.40
C VAL A 37 -8.30 7.45 -8.68
N ARG A 38 -8.33 7.80 -7.40
CA ARG A 38 -7.13 7.84 -6.57
C ARG A 38 -6.70 6.40 -6.33
N GLU A 39 -5.52 6.05 -6.82
CA GLU A 39 -4.89 4.78 -6.49
C GLU A 39 -4.57 4.78 -4.99
N ILE A 40 -4.95 3.71 -4.30
CA ILE A 40 -4.65 3.49 -2.88
C ILE A 40 -4.03 2.10 -2.73
N PRO A 41 -3.12 1.90 -1.76
CA PRO A 41 -2.65 0.57 -1.40
C PRO A 41 -3.79 -0.37 -0.99
N ILE A 42 -3.49 -1.67 -0.99
CA ILE A 42 -4.37 -2.70 -0.44
C ILE A 42 -4.18 -2.70 1.09
N TYR A 43 -5.19 -2.24 1.83
CA TYR A 43 -5.20 -2.24 3.30
C TYR A 43 -5.79 -3.52 3.89
N SER A 44 -6.75 -4.10 3.19
CA SER A 44 -7.44 -5.34 3.50
C SER A 44 -8.02 -5.92 2.21
N VAL A 45 -8.44 -7.18 2.26
CA VAL A 45 -9.06 -7.87 1.12
C VAL A 45 -10.45 -8.35 1.48
N GLU A 46 -11.36 -8.38 0.50
CA GLU A 46 -12.62 -9.09 0.71
C GLU A 46 -12.32 -10.58 0.89
N ASN A 47 -12.79 -11.16 1.99
CA ASN A 47 -12.53 -12.54 2.31
C ASN A 47 -13.73 -13.15 3.05
N ASN A 48 -14.24 -14.26 2.52
CA ASN A 48 -15.39 -14.97 3.09
C ASN A 48 -14.98 -16.18 3.95
N GLU A 49 -13.68 -16.45 4.11
CA GLU A 49 -13.15 -17.62 4.80
C GLU A 49 -12.73 -17.35 6.26
N ASN A 50 -13.06 -16.17 6.81
CA ASN A 50 -12.65 -15.75 8.16
C ASN A 50 -11.14 -15.87 8.42
N LYS A 51 -10.33 -15.47 7.43
CA LYS A 51 -8.85 -15.47 7.53
C LYS A 51 -8.29 -14.06 7.49
N VAL A 52 -7.16 -13.89 8.15
CA VAL A 52 -6.35 -12.66 8.14
C VAL A 52 -4.97 -12.96 7.55
N SER A 53 -4.28 -11.92 7.10
CA SER A 53 -2.88 -12.00 6.69
C SER A 53 -1.99 -11.48 7.80
N ILE A 54 -1.07 -12.31 8.29
CA ILE A 54 -0.02 -11.90 9.23
C ILE A 54 1.20 -11.48 8.41
N THR A 55 1.68 -10.26 8.66
CA THR A 55 2.81 -9.69 7.92
C THR A 55 3.88 -9.16 8.86
N PHE A 56 5.14 -9.29 8.46
CA PHE A 56 6.30 -8.79 9.20
C PHE A 56 7.11 -7.84 8.33
N ASP A 57 7.37 -6.63 8.80
CA ASP A 57 8.34 -5.73 8.17
C ASP A 57 9.72 -5.97 8.81
N CYS A 58 10.72 -6.31 7.99
CA CYS A 58 12.06 -6.66 8.44
C CYS A 58 13.10 -5.67 7.94
N ALA A 59 13.61 -4.85 8.87
CA ALA A 59 14.57 -3.78 8.58
C ALA A 59 15.80 -3.80 9.49
N TRP A 60 15.72 -4.46 10.66
CA TRP A 60 16.77 -4.50 11.68
C TRP A 60 16.78 -5.86 12.37
N GLY A 61 17.95 -6.28 12.88
CA GLY A 61 18.13 -7.54 13.62
C GLY A 61 17.71 -8.80 12.84
N ALA A 62 18.12 -9.98 13.27
CA ALA A 62 17.62 -11.23 12.69
C ALA A 62 17.54 -12.39 13.68
N ASP A 63 18.04 -12.19 14.90
CA ASP A 63 18.16 -13.20 15.95
C ASP A 63 16.83 -13.87 16.30
N ASP A 64 15.70 -13.19 16.11
CA ASP A 64 14.36 -13.71 16.40
C ASP A 64 13.67 -14.41 15.22
N ILE A 65 14.22 -14.32 14.00
CA ILE A 65 13.64 -14.98 12.82
C ILE A 65 13.48 -16.49 13.02
N PRO A 66 14.49 -17.25 13.47
CA PRO A 66 14.32 -18.70 13.68
C PRO A 66 13.21 -19.03 14.69
N ILE A 67 13.05 -18.17 15.72
CA ILE A 67 12.03 -18.34 16.76
C ILE A 67 10.64 -18.09 16.16
N ILE A 68 10.47 -16.99 15.43
CA ILE A 68 9.21 -16.65 14.74
C ILE A 68 8.82 -17.76 13.77
N LEU A 69 9.74 -18.23 12.93
CA LEU A 69 9.48 -19.30 11.96
C LEU A 69 9.09 -20.61 12.64
N ASN A 70 9.75 -20.98 13.75
CA ASN A 70 9.39 -22.18 14.50
C ASN A 70 7.96 -22.09 15.07
N ILE A 71 7.59 -20.94 15.65
CA ILE A 71 6.24 -20.72 16.18
C ILE A 71 5.20 -20.80 15.05
N LEU A 72 5.43 -20.14 13.92
CA LEU A 72 4.52 -20.18 12.78
C LEU A 72 4.34 -21.61 12.26
N LYS A 73 5.42 -22.40 12.22
CA LYS A 73 5.39 -23.81 11.85
C LYS A 73 4.59 -24.65 12.85
N GLU A 74 4.80 -24.48 14.15
CA GLU A 74 4.06 -25.18 15.21
C GLU A 74 2.55 -24.89 15.16
N LYS A 75 2.18 -23.69 14.73
CA LYS A 75 0.78 -23.25 14.57
C LYS A 75 0.18 -23.58 13.20
N ASP A 76 0.96 -24.15 12.28
CA ASP A 76 0.58 -24.37 10.87
C ASP A 76 0.08 -23.09 10.16
N VAL A 77 0.79 -21.97 10.38
CA VAL A 77 0.46 -20.66 9.83
C VAL A 77 1.54 -20.22 8.83
N LYS A 78 1.11 -19.66 7.70
CA LYS A 78 1.98 -18.93 6.76
C LYS A 78 1.81 -17.43 6.93
N ALA A 79 2.84 -16.69 6.56
CA ALA A 79 2.95 -15.26 6.75
C ALA A 79 3.74 -14.65 5.59
N THR A 80 3.66 -13.33 5.44
CA THR A 80 4.43 -12.57 4.46
C THR A 80 5.47 -11.69 5.16
N PHE A 81 6.73 -11.80 4.76
CA PHE A 81 7.83 -11.01 5.30
C PHE A 81 8.27 -9.97 4.27
N PHE A 82 8.03 -8.69 4.55
CA PHE A 82 8.48 -7.56 3.75
C PHE A 82 9.91 -7.20 4.17
N LEU A 83 10.89 -7.52 3.33
CA LEU A 83 12.31 -7.39 3.67
C LEU A 83 12.94 -6.15 3.03
N VAL A 84 13.72 -5.42 3.81
CA VAL A 84 14.54 -4.32 3.29
C VAL A 84 15.75 -4.90 2.56
N GLY A 85 16.08 -4.40 1.38
CA GLY A 85 17.21 -4.96 0.59
C GLY A 85 18.57 -4.89 1.30
N SER A 86 18.84 -3.85 2.10
CA SER A 86 20.05 -3.78 2.95
C SER A 86 20.02 -4.69 4.17
N TRP A 87 18.83 -5.17 4.56
CA TRP A 87 18.67 -6.23 5.56
C TRP A 87 18.95 -7.60 4.94
N ILE A 88 18.47 -7.86 3.72
CA ILE A 88 18.72 -9.10 2.98
C ILE A 88 20.23 -9.35 2.82
N GLU A 89 20.99 -8.33 2.40
CA GLU A 89 22.45 -8.45 2.22
C GLU A 89 23.22 -8.85 3.49
N LYS A 90 22.65 -8.56 4.67
CA LYS A 90 23.27 -8.91 5.96
C LYS A 90 22.78 -10.24 6.50
N ASN A 91 21.59 -10.66 6.09
CA ASN A 91 20.83 -11.76 6.66
C ASN A 91 20.33 -12.70 5.53
N GLU A 92 21.24 -13.08 4.63
CA GLU A 92 20.90 -13.95 3.49
C GLU A 92 20.45 -15.34 3.96
N GLU A 93 21.01 -15.85 5.06
CA GLU A 93 20.64 -17.13 5.65
C GLU A 93 19.19 -17.10 6.13
N GLU A 94 18.81 -16.06 6.87
CA GLU A 94 17.45 -15.88 7.38
C GLU A 94 16.46 -15.62 6.25
N THR A 95 16.86 -14.85 5.22
CA THR A 95 16.04 -14.66 4.02
C THR A 95 15.74 -15.99 3.32
N ARG A 96 16.76 -16.85 3.17
CA ARG A 96 16.59 -18.19 2.61
C ARG A 96 15.73 -19.07 3.51
N MET A 97 15.95 -19.00 4.83
CA MET A 97 15.18 -19.75 5.81
C MET A 97 13.68 -19.43 5.74
N ILE A 98 13.31 -18.14 5.65
CA ILE A 98 11.93 -17.69 5.50
C ILE A 98 11.29 -18.33 4.26
N ALA A 99 11.97 -18.28 3.12
CA ALA A 99 11.48 -18.84 1.87
C ALA A 99 11.37 -20.38 1.88
N GLU A 100 12.37 -21.08 2.45
CA GLU A 100 12.39 -22.54 2.58
C GLU A 100 11.30 -23.06 3.52
N HIS A 101 10.93 -22.28 4.53
CA HIS A 101 9.79 -22.57 5.40
C HIS A 101 8.44 -22.30 4.71
N GLY A 102 8.44 -21.83 3.46
CA GLY A 102 7.24 -21.65 2.64
C GLY A 102 6.44 -20.39 2.97
N HIS A 103 7.09 -19.38 3.56
CA HIS A 103 6.51 -18.04 3.74
C HIS A 103 6.75 -17.20 2.48
N ASP A 104 5.92 -16.18 2.30
CA ASP A 104 6.13 -15.21 1.22
C ASP A 104 7.23 -14.24 1.62
N VAL A 105 8.20 -14.03 0.72
CA VAL A 105 9.23 -13.00 0.84
C VAL A 105 8.86 -11.85 -0.09
N ALA A 106 8.67 -10.66 0.47
CA ALA A 106 8.12 -9.48 -0.20
C ALA A 106 9.04 -8.26 -0.08
N ASN A 107 8.81 -7.26 -0.92
CA ASN A 107 9.70 -6.12 -1.08
C ASN A 107 9.37 -4.98 -0.11
N HIS A 108 10.36 -4.54 0.69
CA HIS A 108 10.22 -3.40 1.60
C HIS A 108 11.18 -2.25 1.29
N SER A 109 11.46 -2.01 0.00
CA SER A 109 12.49 -1.10 -0.51
C SER A 109 13.93 -1.51 -0.20
N LYS A 110 14.90 -0.92 -0.90
CA LYS A 110 16.31 -1.23 -0.71
C LYS A 110 16.87 -0.69 0.61
N ASN A 111 16.57 0.56 0.96
CA ASN A 111 17.25 1.29 2.04
C ASN A 111 16.31 1.82 3.12
N HIS A 112 15.02 1.45 3.11
CA HIS A 112 14.05 1.86 4.13
C HIS A 112 13.88 3.39 4.23
N PHE A 113 13.89 4.09 3.09
CA PHE A 113 13.66 5.53 3.03
C PHE A 113 12.16 5.86 3.07
N LYS A 114 11.84 7.11 3.45
CA LYS A 114 10.51 7.69 3.23
C LYS A 114 10.27 7.85 1.73
N MET A 115 9.55 6.92 1.11
CA MET A 115 9.45 6.83 -0.34
C MET A 115 8.69 8.02 -0.95
N GLY A 116 7.75 8.62 -0.21
CA GLY A 116 6.92 9.73 -0.66
C GLY A 116 7.68 11.04 -0.87
N VAL A 117 8.90 11.16 -0.36
CA VAL A 117 9.75 12.35 -0.60
C VAL A 117 10.78 12.15 -1.71
N LEU A 118 10.87 10.94 -2.26
CA LEU A 118 11.85 10.60 -3.29
C LEU A 118 11.37 10.97 -4.69
N GLY A 119 12.33 11.21 -5.60
CA GLY A 119 12.06 11.33 -7.03
C GLY A 119 11.71 9.98 -7.65
N LYS A 120 10.97 10.01 -8.77
CA LYS A 120 10.44 8.83 -9.47
C LYS A 120 11.49 7.74 -9.73
N GLU A 121 12.64 8.10 -10.29
CA GLU A 121 13.69 7.11 -10.60
C GLU A 121 14.29 6.51 -9.33
N LYS A 122 14.46 7.31 -8.27
CA LYS A 122 14.95 6.77 -7.01
C LYS A 122 13.95 5.80 -6.36
N VAL A 123 12.65 6.10 -6.42
CA VAL A 123 11.60 5.15 -6.01
C VAL A 123 11.71 3.84 -6.80
N ARG A 124 11.91 3.93 -8.12
CA ARG A 124 12.07 2.77 -9.00
C ARG A 124 13.28 1.93 -8.61
N ASP A 125 14.43 2.56 -8.42
CA ASP A 125 15.67 1.88 -8.02
C ASP A 125 15.50 1.16 -6.69
N GLU A 126 14.91 1.83 -5.69
CA GLU A 126 14.65 1.26 -4.37
C GLU A 126 13.76 0.01 -4.44
N ILE A 127 12.78 -0.03 -5.34
CA ILE A 127 11.90 -1.20 -5.54
C ILE A 127 12.64 -2.28 -6.33
N ILE A 128 13.22 -1.96 -7.49
CA ILE A 128 13.83 -2.97 -8.38
C ILE A 128 15.04 -3.63 -7.73
N GLU A 129 15.92 -2.88 -7.06
CA GLU A 129 17.12 -3.44 -6.42
C GLU A 129 16.75 -4.42 -5.30
N CYS A 130 15.75 -4.09 -4.48
CA CYS A 130 15.25 -5.00 -3.45
C CYS A 130 14.62 -6.26 -4.07
N GLY A 131 13.79 -6.11 -5.10
CA GLY A 131 13.17 -7.25 -5.78
C GLY A 131 14.18 -8.22 -6.40
N LYS A 132 15.27 -7.69 -6.99
CA LYS A 132 16.37 -8.51 -7.53
C LYS A 132 17.06 -9.31 -6.43
N LEU A 133 17.37 -8.69 -5.29
CA LEU A 133 17.98 -9.39 -4.16
C LEU A 133 17.09 -10.52 -3.65
N ILE A 134 15.78 -10.30 -3.56
CA ILE A 134 14.82 -11.34 -3.19
C ILE A 134 14.87 -12.50 -4.19
N GLU A 135 14.83 -12.21 -5.50
CA GLU A 135 14.88 -13.25 -6.54
C GLU A 135 16.21 -14.02 -6.53
N GLU A 136 17.34 -13.33 -6.34
CA GLU A 136 18.68 -13.91 -6.29
C GLU A 136 18.84 -14.89 -5.11
N ILE A 137 18.33 -14.53 -3.93
CA ILE A 137 18.49 -15.36 -2.72
C ILE A 137 17.46 -16.49 -2.66
N THR A 138 16.21 -16.22 -3.06
CA THR A 138 15.09 -17.17 -2.88
C THR A 138 14.79 -17.99 -4.14
N GLY A 139 15.30 -17.57 -5.30
CA GLY A 139 14.94 -18.14 -6.61
C GLY A 139 13.51 -17.82 -7.06
N LYS A 140 12.79 -16.95 -6.35
CA LYS A 140 11.39 -16.60 -6.63
C LYS A 140 11.23 -15.10 -6.78
N LYS A 141 10.44 -14.70 -7.79
CA LYS A 141 9.97 -13.32 -7.93
C LYS A 141 8.85 -13.05 -6.94
N THR A 142 8.82 -11.82 -6.43
CA THR A 142 7.70 -11.28 -5.65
C THR A 142 7.02 -10.17 -6.44
N ASP A 143 5.71 -10.08 -6.30
CA ASP A 143 4.87 -9.00 -6.83
C ASP A 143 4.26 -8.14 -5.71
N LEU A 144 4.73 -8.32 -4.47
CA LEU A 144 4.25 -7.56 -3.32
C LEU A 144 5.29 -6.53 -2.88
N PHE A 145 4.84 -5.28 -2.71
CA PHE A 145 5.65 -4.18 -2.21
C PHE A 145 4.93 -3.47 -1.06
N ARG A 146 5.66 -3.14 0.01
CA ARG A 146 5.18 -2.24 1.06
C ARG A 146 6.16 -1.10 1.21
N ALA A 147 5.65 0.14 1.18
CA ALA A 147 6.49 1.31 1.38
C ALA A 147 6.89 1.44 2.87
N PRO A 148 8.19 1.65 3.18
CA PRO A 148 8.64 1.95 4.53
C PRO A 148 7.82 3.05 5.20
N TYR A 149 7.57 2.88 6.50
CA TYR A 149 6.77 3.80 7.32
C TYR A 149 5.31 3.98 6.86
N GLY A 150 4.84 3.22 5.88
CA GLY A 150 3.58 3.53 5.19
C GLY A 150 3.61 4.84 4.41
N ASP A 151 4.80 5.36 4.09
CA ASP A 151 4.98 6.66 3.44
C ASP A 151 4.93 6.51 1.92
N TYR A 152 3.81 6.93 1.32
CA TYR A 152 3.59 6.83 -0.12
C TYR A 152 2.89 8.07 -0.69
N ASN A 153 3.02 8.24 -2.01
CA ASN A 153 2.27 9.22 -2.80
C ASN A 153 1.93 8.59 -4.18
N ASP A 154 1.24 9.34 -5.05
CA ASP A 154 0.86 8.87 -6.39
C ASP A 154 2.07 8.37 -7.22
N THR A 155 3.25 8.98 -7.05
CA THR A 155 4.48 8.56 -7.73
C THR A 155 4.90 7.17 -7.27
N VAL A 156 4.90 6.91 -5.96
CA VAL A 156 5.24 5.60 -5.40
C VAL A 156 4.31 4.51 -5.93
N LEU A 157 3.00 4.73 -5.86
CA LEU A 157 2.00 3.75 -6.32
C LEU A 157 2.11 3.50 -7.83
N THR A 158 2.26 4.57 -8.61
CA THR A 158 2.39 4.46 -10.07
C THR A 158 3.65 3.68 -10.46
N VAL A 159 4.78 3.95 -9.80
CA VAL A 159 6.04 3.24 -10.08
C VAL A 159 5.94 1.78 -9.67
N ALA A 160 5.45 1.48 -8.47
CA ALA A 160 5.27 0.11 -8.01
C ALA A 160 4.42 -0.70 -9.01
N ARG A 161 3.28 -0.16 -9.43
CA ARG A 161 2.41 -0.81 -10.43
C ARG A 161 3.08 -0.96 -11.80
N GLN A 162 3.83 0.03 -12.27
CA GLN A 162 4.57 -0.05 -13.54
C GLN A 162 5.62 -1.17 -13.51
N GLU A 163 6.22 -1.42 -12.34
CA GLU A 163 7.17 -2.51 -12.12
C GLU A 163 6.51 -3.83 -11.75
N GLY A 164 5.17 -3.92 -11.83
CA GLY A 164 4.42 -5.15 -11.62
C GLY A 164 4.12 -5.49 -10.17
N TYR A 165 4.24 -4.53 -9.25
CA TYR A 165 3.97 -4.74 -7.82
C TYR A 165 2.58 -4.26 -7.40
N TYR A 166 1.94 -5.04 -6.54
CA TYR A 166 0.83 -4.62 -5.70
C TYR A 166 1.39 -3.91 -4.46
N THR A 167 0.96 -2.67 -4.23
CA THR A 167 1.33 -1.96 -2.99
C THR A 167 0.42 -2.39 -1.85
N ILE A 168 1.00 -2.99 -0.82
CA ILE A 168 0.33 -3.54 0.35
C ILE A 168 0.55 -2.62 1.55
N GLN A 169 -0.51 -2.35 2.30
CA GLN A 169 -0.49 -1.67 3.58
C GLN A 169 -1.02 -2.61 4.67
N TRP A 170 -1.64 -2.08 5.71
CA TRP A 170 -2.22 -2.84 6.80
C TRP A 170 -3.48 -2.15 7.31
N SER A 171 -4.50 -2.92 7.66
CA SER A 171 -5.70 -2.43 8.34
C SER A 171 -5.55 -2.44 9.86
N LEU A 172 -4.65 -3.28 10.39
CA LEU A 172 -4.37 -3.40 11.82
C LEU A 172 -2.87 -3.31 12.10
N ASP A 173 -2.51 -2.33 12.94
CA ASP A 173 -1.13 -2.13 13.39
C ASP A 173 -0.98 -2.66 14.83
N SER A 174 -0.08 -3.63 15.02
CA SER A 174 0.22 -4.18 16.34
C SER A 174 0.91 -3.16 17.27
N LEU A 175 1.61 -2.18 16.69
CA LEU A 175 2.52 -1.26 17.37
C LEU A 175 3.63 -1.96 18.18
N ASP A 176 3.98 -3.19 17.82
CA ASP A 176 5.03 -3.99 18.48
C ASP A 176 6.41 -3.30 18.52
N TRP A 177 6.69 -2.44 17.54
CA TRP A 177 7.90 -1.61 17.46
C TRP A 177 7.91 -0.44 18.47
N LYS A 178 6.77 -0.08 19.08
CA LYS A 178 6.65 1.14 19.89
C LYS A 178 7.28 0.94 21.28
N PRO A 179 8.21 1.80 21.72
CA PRO A 179 8.76 1.73 23.07
C PRO A 179 7.67 1.80 24.14
N GLY A 180 7.71 0.85 25.08
CA GLY A 180 6.78 0.76 26.21
C GLY A 180 5.43 0.09 25.88
N ILE A 181 5.22 -0.43 24.67
CA ILE A 181 4.08 -1.32 24.39
C ILE A 181 4.23 -2.61 25.21
N THR A 182 3.13 -3.13 25.76
CA THR A 182 3.10 -4.39 26.50
C THR A 182 2.51 -5.51 25.63
N GLU A 183 2.73 -6.77 26.01
CA GLU A 183 2.12 -7.92 25.32
C GLU A 183 0.59 -7.80 25.24
N ASP A 184 -0.07 -7.45 26.35
CA ASP A 184 -1.53 -7.21 26.38
C ASP A 184 -1.93 -6.00 25.53
N GLY A 185 -1.08 -4.97 25.48
CA GLY A 185 -1.27 -3.79 24.64
C GLY A 185 -1.25 -4.10 23.15
N ILE A 186 -0.44 -5.09 22.74
CA ILE A 186 -0.43 -5.60 21.37
C ILE A 186 -1.65 -6.50 21.13
N LEU A 187 -1.92 -7.46 22.02
CA LEU A 187 -3.04 -8.40 21.88
C LEU A 187 -4.39 -7.67 21.75
N SER A 188 -4.64 -6.67 22.58
CA SER A 188 -5.87 -5.85 22.53
C SER A 188 -6.05 -5.07 21.21
N ARG A 189 -4.98 -4.83 20.43
CA ARG A 189 -5.09 -4.19 19.12
C ARG A 189 -5.54 -5.14 18.03
N ILE A 190 -5.14 -6.39 18.13
CA ILE A 190 -5.37 -7.42 17.12
C ILE A 190 -6.52 -8.36 17.48
N GLU A 191 -7.01 -8.35 18.72
CA GLU A 191 -8.08 -9.25 19.20
C GLU A 191 -9.38 -9.12 18.40
N ASN A 192 -9.65 -7.93 17.84
CA ASN A 192 -10.86 -7.63 17.07
C ASN A 192 -10.62 -7.72 15.55
N ALA A 193 -9.60 -8.47 15.12
CA ALA A 193 -9.33 -8.68 13.71
C ALA A 193 -10.52 -9.32 12.99
N LYS A 194 -10.76 -8.84 11.77
CA LYS A 194 -11.86 -9.23 10.90
C LYS A 194 -11.32 -9.98 9.71
N SER A 195 -12.17 -10.82 9.11
CA SER A 195 -11.86 -11.50 7.86
C SER A 195 -11.34 -10.50 6.82
N GLY A 196 -10.17 -10.79 6.24
CA GLY A 196 -9.52 -9.95 5.25
C GLY A 196 -8.54 -8.91 5.79
N ASP A 197 -8.42 -8.77 7.12
CA ASP A 197 -7.46 -7.85 7.70
C ASP A 197 -6.02 -8.26 7.40
N ILE A 198 -5.18 -7.24 7.20
CA ILE A 198 -3.74 -7.37 7.07
C ILE A 198 -3.13 -6.77 8.34
N ILE A 199 -2.47 -7.62 9.12
CA ILE A 199 -1.89 -7.26 10.43
C ILE A 199 -0.39 -7.01 10.25
N LEU A 200 0.07 -5.86 10.72
CA LEU A 200 1.48 -5.48 10.72
C LEU A 200 2.16 -5.86 12.04
N PHE A 201 3.24 -6.62 11.94
CA PHE A 201 4.26 -6.85 12.96
C PHE A 201 5.65 -6.53 12.38
N HIS A 202 6.67 -6.64 13.21
CA HIS A 202 8.07 -6.48 12.88
C HIS A 202 8.89 -7.59 13.55
N ASN A 203 10.02 -7.93 12.94
CA ASN A 203 11.06 -8.67 13.64
C ASN A 203 11.90 -7.72 14.52
N ASP A 204 12.77 -8.28 15.34
CA ASP A 204 13.65 -7.56 16.27
C ASP A 204 12.89 -6.65 17.25
N THR A 205 11.74 -7.14 17.73
CA THR A 205 10.93 -6.46 18.76
C THR A 205 10.81 -7.28 20.04
N ALA A 206 10.61 -6.59 21.16
CA ALA A 206 10.67 -7.20 22.50
C ALA A 206 9.59 -8.26 22.78
N HIS A 207 8.48 -8.22 22.03
CA HIS A 207 7.25 -8.93 22.36
C HIS A 207 6.68 -9.78 21.22
N THR A 208 7.00 -9.53 19.94
CA THR A 208 6.34 -10.20 18.80
C THR A 208 6.47 -11.72 18.85
N ALA A 209 7.68 -12.26 19.00
CA ALA A 209 7.86 -13.71 19.12
C ALA A 209 7.06 -14.31 20.31
N LYS A 210 6.91 -13.58 21.42
CA LYS A 210 6.18 -14.06 22.61
C LYS A 210 4.67 -14.10 22.40
N ILE A 211 4.12 -13.12 21.69
CA ILE A 211 2.67 -13.04 21.45
C ILE A 211 2.20 -14.00 20.37
N LEU A 212 3.03 -14.30 19.35
CA LEU A 212 2.66 -15.23 18.28
C LEU A 212 2.41 -16.66 18.79
N GLY A 213 3.05 -17.03 19.90
CA GLY A 213 2.89 -18.35 20.52
C GLY A 213 1.59 -18.49 21.34
N LYS A 214 0.95 -17.38 21.72
CA LYS A 214 -0.26 -17.38 22.54
C LYS A 214 -1.49 -17.61 21.67
#